data_AF-A0A8H4XBK7-F1
#
_entry.id   AF-A0A8H4XBK7-F1
#
_cell.length_a   1.000
_cell.length_b   1.000
_cell.length_c   1.000
_cell.angle_alpha   90.00
_cell.angle_beta   90.00
_cell.angle_gamma   90.00
#
_symmetry.space_group_name_H-M   'P 1'
#
loop_
_entity.id
_entity.type
_entity.pdbx_description
1 polymer ?
#
loop_
_entity_poly.entity_id
_entity_poly.type
_entity_poly.pdbx_seq_one_letter_code
_entity_poly.pdbx_strand_id
1 'polypeptide(L)'
;ELMTCSPEFYKHTQRIFLMLYEKGLAYQAEALVNYDPVDKTVLANEQVDANGFSWRSGAKVEQLKLKQWFFRITAFKEELLKDLDSLSGGWPERVLSMQRNWLGKSSGANIKFAVTSKHGDNRDVEVFTTRPDTMYG
;
A
#
# COMPACT_ATOMS: atom_id res chain seq x y z
N GLU A 1 -2.01 27.79 19.52
CA GLU A 1 -2.65 26.70 18.76
C GLU A 1 -2.01 26.62 17.38
N LEU A 2 -1.83 25.42 16.83
CA LEU A 2 -1.23 25.20 15.51
C LEU A 2 -2.31 24.69 14.55
N MET A 3 -2.44 25.31 13.37
CA MET A 3 -3.51 25.04 12.40
C MET A 3 -2.94 24.49 11.10
N THR A 4 -3.29 23.27 10.74
CA THR A 4 -2.73 22.58 9.55
C THR A 4 -3.20 23.18 8.23
N CYS A 5 -4.30 23.93 8.22
CA CYS A 5 -4.81 24.66 7.06
C CYS A 5 -4.18 26.04 6.85
N SER A 6 -3.38 26.55 7.81
CA SER A 6 -2.73 27.85 7.71
C SER A 6 -1.57 27.82 6.70
N PRO A 7 -1.39 28.86 5.86
CA PRO A 7 -0.23 28.99 4.98
C PRO A 7 1.11 28.88 5.71
N GLU A 8 1.18 29.42 6.93
CA GLU A 8 2.38 29.35 7.76
C GLU A 8 2.73 27.92 8.17
N PHE A 9 1.76 27.00 8.16
CA PHE A 9 1.99 25.58 8.42
C PHE A 9 2.23 24.78 7.13
N TYR A 10 1.29 24.81 6.17
CA TYR A 10 1.37 23.91 5.02
C TYR A 10 2.53 24.25 4.07
N LYS A 11 3.13 25.45 4.16
CA LYS A 11 4.39 25.75 3.44
C LYS A 11 5.49 24.73 3.75
N HIS A 12 5.51 24.20 4.98
CA HIS A 12 6.48 23.19 5.40
C HIS A 12 6.14 21.81 4.81
N THR A 13 4.86 21.43 4.75
CA THR A 13 4.44 20.16 4.14
C THR A 13 4.68 20.17 2.63
N GLN A 14 4.42 21.29 1.95
CA GLN A 14 4.77 21.50 0.53
C GLN A 14 6.27 21.37 0.30
N ARG A 15 7.09 21.99 1.15
CA ARG A 15 8.56 21.90 1.05
C ARG A 15 9.04 20.45 1.21
N ILE A 16 8.54 19.72 2.20
CA ILE A 16 8.90 18.30 2.40
C ILE A 16 8.47 17.47 1.20
N PHE A 17 7.28 17.71 0.67
CA PHE A 17 6.79 17.01 -0.52
C PHE A 17 7.72 17.21 -1.72
N LEU A 18 8.14 18.44 -1.99
CA LEU A 18 9.08 18.75 -3.08
C LEU A 18 10.43 18.05 -2.89
N MET A 19 10.97 18.04 -1.67
CA MET A 19 12.21 17.31 -1.36
C MET A 19 12.07 15.80 -1.59
N LEU A 20 10.92 15.21 -1.23
CA LEU A 20 10.63 13.80 -1.51
C LEU A 20 10.47 13.55 -3.01
N TYR A 21 9.84 14.46 -3.73
CA TYR A 21 9.66 14.38 -5.17
C TYR A 21 11.00 14.42 -5.91
N GLU A 22 11.87 15.37 -5.58
CA GLU A 22 13.23 15.49 -6.13
C GLU A 22 14.07 14.21 -5.89
N LYS A 23 13.82 13.51 -4.79
CA LYS A 23 14.47 12.22 -4.46
C LYS A 23 13.76 10.99 -5.03
N GLY A 24 12.68 11.16 -5.81
CA GLY A 24 11.90 10.05 -6.37
C GLY A 24 11.10 9.23 -5.34
N LEU A 25 10.94 9.78 -4.13
CA LEU A 25 10.17 9.20 -3.02
C LEU A 25 8.70 9.65 -3.03
N ALA A 26 8.39 10.80 -3.63
CA ALA A 26 7.04 11.13 -4.08
C ALA A 26 7.00 11.03 -5.61
N TYR A 27 5.98 10.41 -6.18
CA TYR A 27 5.88 10.23 -7.64
C TYR A 27 4.43 10.09 -8.11
N GLN A 28 4.20 10.29 -9.40
CA GLN A 28 2.91 10.01 -10.02
C GLN A 28 2.94 8.69 -10.77
N ALA A 29 1.87 7.90 -10.66
CA ALA A 29 1.65 6.69 -11.43
C ALA A 29 0.17 6.50 -11.72
N GLU A 30 -0.16 5.71 -12.76
CA GLU A 30 -1.51 5.19 -12.94
C GLU A 30 -1.71 3.99 -12.02
N ALA A 31 -2.78 4.00 -11.24
CA ALA A 31 -3.17 2.86 -10.42
C ALA A 31 -4.69 2.71 -10.41
N LEU A 32 -5.14 1.49 -10.10
CA LEU A 32 -6.50 1.31 -9.60
C LEU A 32 -6.56 1.90 -8.20
N VAL A 33 -7.51 2.79 -7.99
CA VAL A 33 -7.70 3.47 -6.72
C VAL A 33 -9.12 3.29 -6.22
N ASN A 34 -9.26 3.26 -4.90
CA ASN A 34 -10.53 3.27 -4.20
C ASN A 34 -11.17 4.65 -4.38
N TYR A 35 -12.33 4.73 -5.01
CA TYR A 35 -13.06 5.97 -5.21
C TYR A 35 -14.37 5.95 -4.42
N ASP A 36 -14.61 7.04 -3.68
CA ASP A 36 -15.89 7.28 -3.01
C ASP A 36 -16.80 8.10 -3.93
N PRO A 37 -17.94 7.53 -4.41
CA PRO A 37 -18.83 8.23 -5.32
C PRO A 37 -19.64 9.35 -4.66
N VAL A 38 -19.81 9.33 -3.33
CA VAL A 38 -20.54 10.36 -2.58
C VAL A 38 -19.63 11.54 -2.28
N ASP A 39 -18.45 11.26 -1.72
CA ASP A 39 -17.46 12.28 -1.38
C ASP A 39 -16.66 12.77 -2.59
N LYS A 40 -16.74 12.05 -3.71
CA LYS A 40 -16.06 12.34 -4.99
C LYS A 40 -14.56 12.48 -4.83
N THR A 41 -13.96 11.57 -4.06
CA THR A 41 -12.54 11.59 -3.76
C THR A 41 -11.96 10.19 -3.76
N VAL A 42 -10.64 10.12 -3.96
CA VAL A 42 -9.88 8.88 -3.79
C VAL A 42 -9.65 8.62 -2.30
N LEU A 43 -9.71 7.35 -1.91
CA LEU A 43 -9.46 6.84 -0.57
C LEU A 43 -8.18 6.00 -0.54
N ALA A 44 -7.40 6.12 0.53
CA ALA A 44 -6.36 5.14 0.85
C ALA A 44 -6.98 3.81 1.29
N ASN A 45 -6.23 2.71 1.28
CA ASN A 45 -6.75 1.40 1.70
C ASN A 45 -7.23 1.43 3.15
N GLU A 46 -6.56 2.20 4.01
CA GLU A 46 -6.87 2.39 5.43
C GLU A 46 -8.20 3.15 5.67
N GLN A 47 -8.73 3.80 4.62
CA GLN A 47 -9.99 4.54 4.66
C GLN A 47 -11.17 3.72 4.12
N VAL A 48 -10.93 2.47 3.71
CA VAL A 48 -11.96 1.54 3.26
C VAL A 48 -12.14 0.46 4.33
N ASP A 49 -13.37 0.25 4.76
CA ASP A 49 -13.66 -0.78 5.76
C ASP A 49 -13.52 -2.20 5.19
N ALA A 50 -13.61 -3.20 6.07
CA ALA A 50 -13.48 -4.61 5.69
C ALA A 50 -14.58 -5.09 4.71
N ASN A 51 -15.69 -4.38 4.61
CA ASN A 51 -16.80 -4.69 3.71
C ASN A 51 -16.68 -3.94 2.36
N GLY A 52 -15.63 -3.14 2.17
CA GLY A 52 -15.40 -2.36 0.94
C GLY A 52 -16.23 -1.08 0.86
N PHE A 53 -16.56 -0.47 2.01
CA PHE A 53 -17.28 0.80 2.09
C PHE A 53 -16.38 1.91 2.65
N SER A 54 -16.67 3.15 2.27
CA SER A 54 -15.98 4.33 2.78
C SER A 54 -16.22 4.49 4.28
N TRP A 55 -15.16 4.71 5.05
CA TRP A 55 -15.24 4.93 6.50
C TRP A 55 -16.07 6.15 6.91
N ARG A 56 -16.24 7.13 5.99
CA ARG A 56 -16.88 8.42 6.28
C ARG A 56 -18.27 8.52 5.66
N SER A 57 -18.38 8.27 4.36
CA SER A 57 -19.66 8.42 3.65
C SER A 57 -20.54 7.17 3.76
N GLY A 58 -19.95 6.01 4.08
CA GLY A 58 -20.63 4.71 4.05
C GLY A 58 -20.95 4.22 2.64
N ALA A 59 -20.51 4.91 1.59
CA ALA A 59 -20.74 4.50 0.21
C ALA A 59 -19.90 3.28 -0.17
N LYS A 60 -20.43 2.43 -1.07
CA LYS A 60 -19.65 1.33 -1.64
C LYS A 60 -18.54 1.91 -2.50
N VAL A 61 -17.31 1.48 -2.24
CA VAL A 61 -16.13 1.96 -2.97
C VAL A 61 -16.10 1.38 -4.39
N GLU A 62 -15.79 2.23 -5.35
CA GLU A 62 -15.57 1.86 -6.75
C GLU A 62 -14.06 1.79 -7.06
N GLN A 63 -13.66 0.97 -8.02
CA GLN A 63 -12.27 0.90 -8.50
C GLN A 63 -12.14 1.70 -9.79
N LEU A 64 -11.38 2.78 -9.76
CA LEU A 64 -11.11 3.62 -10.94
C LEU A 64 -9.63 3.62 -11.28
N LYS A 65 -9.30 3.60 -12.57
CA LYS A 65 -7.93 3.77 -13.03
C LYS A 65 -7.64 5.27 -13.17
N LEU A 66 -6.80 5.81 -12.29
CA LEU A 66 -6.47 7.24 -12.25
C LEU A 66 -4.97 7.45 -12.08
N LYS A 67 -4.47 8.58 -12.61
CA LYS A 67 -3.12 9.06 -12.31
C LYS A 67 -3.13 9.79 -10.97
N GLN A 68 -2.38 9.29 -9.99
CA GLN A 68 -2.37 9.80 -8.61
C GLN A 68 -0.93 9.98 -8.10
N TRP A 69 -0.79 10.68 -6.98
CA TRP A 69 0.47 10.83 -6.26
C TRP A 69 0.65 9.72 -5.22
N PHE A 70 1.85 9.17 -5.13
CA PHE A 70 2.23 8.10 -4.23
C PHE A 70 3.52 8.44 -3.49
N PHE A 71 3.63 7.98 -2.25
CA PHE A 71 4.91 7.90 -1.54
C PHE A 71 5.49 6.50 -1.66
N ARG A 72 6.78 6.39 -1.96
CA ARG A 72 7.52 5.14 -2.08
C ARG A 72 7.85 4.54 -0.71
N ILE A 73 6.85 4.38 0.15
CA ILE A 73 7.02 3.82 1.51
C ILE A 73 7.52 2.38 1.48
N THR A 74 7.22 1.64 0.41
CA THR A 74 7.69 0.26 0.21
C THR A 74 9.21 0.15 0.17
N ALA A 75 9.94 1.20 -0.20
CA ALA A 75 11.40 1.23 -0.14
C ALA A 75 11.94 1.18 1.30
N PHE A 76 11.12 1.58 2.29
CA PHE A 76 11.48 1.62 3.70
C PHE A 76 10.90 0.45 4.51
N LYS A 77 10.19 -0.49 3.88
CA LYS A 77 9.47 -1.57 4.56
C LYS A 77 10.37 -2.41 5.47
N GLU A 78 11.58 -2.75 5.02
CA GLU A 78 12.53 -3.55 5.81
C GLU A 78 13.05 -2.82 7.04
N GLU A 79 13.39 -1.53 6.86
CA GLU A 79 13.90 -0.68 7.93
C GLU A 79 12.80 -0.42 8.96
N LEU A 80 11.59 -0.06 8.51
CA LEU A 80 10.41 0.10 9.38
C LEU A 80 10.12 -1.17 10.18
N LEU A 81 10.21 -2.36 9.57
CA LEU A 81 9.95 -3.62 10.26
C LEU A 81 11.00 -3.91 11.33
N LYS A 82 12.28 -3.69 11.02
CA LYS A 82 13.39 -3.87 11.95
C LYS A 82 13.29 -2.91 13.14
N ASP A 83 12.95 -1.66 12.87
CA ASP A 83 12.92 -0.61 13.90
C ASP A 83 11.76 -0.80 14.90
N LEU A 84 10.73 -1.60 14.57
CA LEU A 84 9.71 -2.00 15.54
C LEU A 84 10.31 -2.73 16.76
N ASP A 85 11.41 -3.46 16.58
CA ASP A 85 12.05 -4.17 17.69
C ASP A 85 12.68 -3.19 18.69
N SER A 86 13.12 -2.01 18.25
CA SER A 86 13.66 -0.95 19.11
C SER A 86 12.60 -0.32 20.03
N LEU A 87 11.32 -0.48 19.70
CA LEU A 87 10.18 0.03 20.47
C LEU A 87 9.65 -1.00 21.49
N SER A 88 10.18 -2.22 21.48
CA SER A 88 9.83 -3.29 22.41
C SER A 88 10.03 -2.85 23.86
N GLY A 89 9.04 -3.06 24.71
CA GLY A 89 9.06 -2.65 26.12
C GLY A 89 8.63 -1.20 26.37
N GLY A 90 8.59 -0.34 25.34
CA GLY A 90 8.04 1.03 25.42
C GLY A 90 6.65 1.16 24.81
N TRP A 91 6.29 0.26 23.90
CA TRP A 91 5.00 0.25 23.19
C TRP A 91 4.16 -0.98 23.55
N PRO A 92 2.82 -0.89 23.50
CA PRO A 92 1.96 -2.06 23.68
C PRO A 92 2.22 -3.11 22.59
N GLU A 93 2.44 -4.37 22.98
CA GLU A 93 2.71 -5.49 22.05
C GLU A 93 1.64 -5.66 20.96
N ARG A 94 0.38 -5.36 21.30
CA ARG A 94 -0.73 -5.39 20.32
C ARG A 94 -0.50 -4.39 19.17
N VAL A 95 0.01 -3.19 19.47
CA VAL A 95 0.27 -2.16 18.45
C VAL A 95 1.44 -2.58 17.58
N LEU A 96 2.52 -3.08 18.17
CA LEU A 96 3.68 -3.59 17.42
C LEU A 96 3.27 -4.76 16.50
N SER A 97 2.45 -5.68 17.00
CA SER A 97 1.92 -6.79 16.20
C SER A 97 1.05 -6.33 15.04
N MET A 98 0.18 -5.33 15.25
CA MET A 98 -0.62 -4.73 14.17
C MET A 98 0.25 -4.10 13.09
N GLN A 99 1.31 -3.38 13.47
CA GLN A 99 2.26 -2.77 12.53
C GLN A 99 3.04 -3.83 11.74
N ARG A 100 3.54 -4.89 12.40
CA ARG A 100 4.21 -6.02 11.71
C ARG A 100 3.30 -6.66 10.67
N ASN A 101 2.03 -6.89 11.02
CA ASN A 101 1.04 -7.47 10.11
C ASN A 101 0.70 -6.51 8.95
N TRP A 102 0.54 -5.21 9.23
CA TRP A 102 0.26 -4.19 8.23
C TRP A 102 1.40 -4.04 7.21
N LEU A 103 2.66 -4.01 7.69
CA LEU A 103 3.83 -3.98 6.83
C LEU A 103 3.94 -5.26 6.00
N GLY A 104 3.49 -6.41 6.54
CA GLY A 104 3.17 -7.61 5.76
C GLY A 104 4.36 -8.16 4.98
N LYS A 105 5.48 -8.45 5.64
CA LYS A 105 6.63 -9.10 5.00
C LYS A 105 6.38 -10.61 4.88
N SER A 106 6.28 -11.09 3.64
CA SER A 106 6.23 -12.52 3.32
C SER A 106 7.51 -12.93 2.59
N SER A 107 8.05 -14.08 2.96
CA SER A 107 9.08 -14.78 2.19
C SER A 107 8.44 -15.99 1.53
N GLY A 108 8.84 -16.29 0.31
CA GLY A 108 8.19 -17.29 -0.52
C GLY A 108 8.97 -17.56 -1.80
N ALA A 109 8.34 -18.26 -2.74
CA ALA A 109 8.92 -18.56 -4.04
C ALA A 109 8.02 -18.02 -5.16
N ASN A 110 8.65 -17.50 -6.21
CA ASN A 110 8.02 -17.30 -7.50
C ASN A 110 8.15 -18.58 -8.32
N ILE A 111 7.04 -19.06 -8.87
CA ILE A 111 6.98 -20.32 -9.61
C ILE A 111 6.35 -20.03 -10.96
N LYS A 112 7.02 -20.48 -12.03
CA LYS A 112 6.56 -20.30 -13.40
C LYS A 112 5.91 -21.58 -13.91
N PHE A 113 4.65 -21.46 -14.30
CA PHE A 113 3.88 -22.53 -14.92
C PHE A 113 3.80 -22.26 -16.42
N ALA A 114 4.36 -23.17 -17.23
CA ALA A 114 4.19 -23.12 -18.67
C ALA A 114 2.75 -23.53 -19.03
N VAL A 115 1.97 -22.59 -19.56
CA VAL A 115 0.59 -22.85 -20.00
C VAL A 115 0.59 -23.08 -21.50
N THR A 116 0.19 -24.29 -21.90
CA THR A 116 -0.03 -24.63 -23.31
C THR A 116 -1.46 -24.30 -23.71
N SER A 117 -1.65 -23.46 -24.71
CA SER A 117 -2.96 -23.10 -25.25
C SER A 117 -3.30 -23.95 -26.47
N LYS A 118 -4.54 -24.46 -26.54
CA LYS A 118 -5.04 -25.16 -27.73
C LYS A 118 -5.11 -24.27 -28.98
N HIS A 119 -5.04 -22.94 -28.81
CA HIS A 119 -5.09 -21.95 -29.88
C HIS A 119 -3.70 -21.35 -30.22
N GLY A 120 -2.60 -21.94 -29.73
CA GLY A 120 -1.23 -21.59 -30.13
C GLY A 120 -0.56 -20.48 -29.32
N ASP A 121 -1.29 -19.85 -28.39
CA ASP A 121 -0.74 -18.79 -27.53
C ASP A 121 -0.22 -19.38 -26.21
N ASN A 122 0.94 -20.03 -26.28
CA ASN A 122 1.63 -20.56 -25.11
C ASN A 122 2.24 -19.40 -24.30
N ARG A 123 2.00 -19.40 -22.99
CA ARG A 123 2.51 -18.36 -22.10
C ARG A 123 2.89 -18.95 -20.75
N ASP A 124 3.87 -18.35 -20.12
CA ASP A 124 4.19 -18.64 -18.74
C ASP A 124 3.32 -17.81 -17.81
N VAL A 125 2.82 -18.43 -16.75
CA VAL A 125 2.16 -17.76 -15.65
C VAL A 125 3.08 -17.85 -14.43
N GLU A 126 3.54 -16.71 -13.95
CA GLU A 126 4.32 -16.62 -12.71
C GLU A 126 3.38 -16.37 -11.53
N VAL A 127 3.51 -17.18 -10.49
CA VAL A 127 2.75 -17.04 -9.25
C VAL A 127 3.70 -16.95 -8.07
N PHE A 128 3.30 -16.24 -7.02
CA PHE A 128 4.02 -16.18 -5.75
C PHE A 128 3.30 -17.04 -4.69
N THR A 129 4.05 -17.85 -3.95
CA THR A 129 3.53 -18.60 -2.78
C THR A 129 4.50 -18.52 -1.60
N THR A 130 3.95 -18.36 -0.39
CA THR A 130 4.71 -18.50 0.88
C THR A 130 4.85 -19.95 1.33
N ARG A 131 4.17 -20.89 0.64
CA ARG A 131 4.18 -22.33 0.91
C ARG A 131 4.57 -23.11 -0.35
N PRO A 132 5.82 -22.96 -0.84
CA PRO A 132 6.29 -23.75 -1.99
C PRO A 132 6.38 -25.25 -1.66
N ASP A 133 6.42 -25.61 -0.39
CA ASP A 133 6.36 -27.00 0.07
C ASP A 133 5.05 -27.70 -0.31
N THR A 134 3.94 -26.97 -0.47
CA THR A 134 2.62 -27.54 -0.80
C THR A 134 2.35 -27.60 -2.31
N MET A 135 3.39 -27.52 -3.15
CA MET A 135 3.25 -27.43 -4.60
C MET A 135 2.63 -28.65 -5.30
N TYR A 136 2.63 -29.80 -4.63
CA TYR A 136 2.09 -31.06 -5.15
C TYR A 136 0.75 -31.47 -4.53
N GLY A 137 0.15 -30.63 -3.68
CA GLY A 137 -1.15 -30.86 -3.03
C GLY A 137 -2.28 -30.17 -3.76
#